data_AF-A0A7C4IG17-F1
#
_entry.id   AF-A0A7C4IG17-F1
#
_cell.length_a   1.000
_cell.length_b   1.000
_cell.length_c   1.000
_cell.angle_alpha   90.00
_cell.angle_beta   90.00
_cell.angle_gamma   90.00
#
_symmetry.space_group_name_H-M   'P 1'
#
loop_
_entity.id
_entity.type
_entity.pdbx_description
1 polymer ?
#
loop_
_entity_poly.entity_id
_entity_poly.type
_entity_poly.pdbx_seq_one_letter_code
_entity_poly.pdbx_strand_id
1 'polypeptide(L)'
;MSDGPPISAALAACHPDPLLRGLVRWRRLIFLVLLIPYVASWNGQWRIGRDSAHYRALARSIAEEGRYLFRGEAERTVYPGLPLMLAGIDRLFGENMLQPRAALAVMCLLAGATLVVVYRLISLHFPPWAAVCTVIGLAVHWRFLQQAHELMTDTPFLLGLCISLLGFERLRLAKHRRQLVWGLALSAMGLALAASMRPTFWALAAAWTGASLWGLWRGPHRAAYAVALGALLVLAVAFAAVEPRARPWRLAGGHYESDALEQLQQLASVNWPGRIQRLLEERIPEAFYGVQLCPEPADLARLAGQGHLSDSRIIRYLPGLNSLLSLIVLVSAVLVGRKVPLWGMLVVATVAMTLVAGILPRYYLMIMPFMMLGATLFVESASHWFASVRHGPTVFLVLGLGLSTSLNIGKSAGFILEQRGVDAKRLSLRSPARPFLQVYRQGRMEPIVSISQTLAATPLPPQGRILGPEPAIMSYLSRRNVVSLGELSGGGQRQIGPALVRRARLTHAVFPAEAYRNTDPPAFQLMRRNVIAPADPPPADRSRSLWLSRIALAQGPDRVRSARVVRLWETQTHSRQRRLERMQRLERLGRTAASAHGAPTTSVGGGGEDE
;
A
#
# COMPACT_ATOMS: atom_id res chain seq x y z
N MET A 1 -10.41 36.87 11.48
CA MET A 1 -10.18 35.60 12.20
C MET A 1 -9.47 35.96 13.50
N SER A 2 -10.23 36.32 14.52
CA SER A 2 -9.73 36.54 15.88
C SER A 2 -10.39 35.48 16.76
N ASP A 3 -9.91 34.24 16.62
CA ASP A 3 -10.19 33.16 17.55
C ASP A 3 -9.36 33.48 18.80
N GLY A 4 -10.00 33.64 19.97
CA GLY A 4 -9.28 33.74 21.24
C GLY A 4 -8.25 32.59 21.39
N PRO A 5 -7.23 32.74 22.25
CA PRO A 5 -6.20 31.72 22.38
C PRO A 5 -6.90 30.37 22.60
N PRO A 6 -6.74 29.40 21.68
CA PRO A 6 -7.49 28.16 21.76
C PRO A 6 -7.15 27.56 23.12
N ILE A 7 -8.16 27.10 23.86
CA ILE A 7 -8.08 26.44 25.18
C ILE A 7 -6.84 25.51 25.29
N SER A 8 -6.40 24.96 24.16
CA SER A 8 -5.14 24.25 23.95
C SER A 8 -3.84 24.94 24.41
N ALA A 9 -3.70 26.27 24.37
CA ALA A 9 -2.47 26.97 24.75
C ALA A 9 -2.30 27.04 26.26
N ALA A 10 -3.40 27.32 26.98
CA ALA A 10 -3.45 27.26 28.43
C ALA A 10 -3.28 25.82 28.94
N LEU A 11 -3.97 24.85 28.34
CA LEU A 11 -3.81 23.43 28.68
C LEU A 11 -2.40 22.91 28.39
N ALA A 12 -1.72 23.41 27.35
CA ALA A 12 -0.35 23.02 27.05
C ALA A 12 0.67 23.60 28.05
N ALA A 13 0.45 24.83 28.55
CA ALA A 13 1.33 25.43 29.57
C ALA A 13 1.29 24.68 30.90
N CYS A 14 0.14 24.03 31.21
CA CYS A 14 -0.10 23.34 32.47
C CYS A 14 0.30 21.85 32.48
N HIS A 15 0.86 21.29 31.40
CA HIS A 15 1.26 19.88 31.43
C HIS A 15 2.42 19.69 32.43
N PRO A 16 2.35 18.70 33.35
CA PRO A 16 3.38 18.52 34.38
C PRO A 16 4.75 18.18 33.77
N ASP A 17 4.78 17.38 32.71
CA ASP A 17 6.03 16.95 32.07
C ASP A 17 6.71 18.10 31.26
N PRO A 18 7.97 18.47 31.58
CA PRO A 18 8.72 19.51 30.87
C PRO A 18 9.04 19.17 29.41
N LEU A 19 9.20 17.89 29.06
CA LEU A 19 9.49 17.43 27.70
C LEU A 19 8.33 17.78 26.76
N LEU A 20 7.10 17.45 27.15
CA LEU A 20 5.92 17.69 26.31
C LEU A 20 5.64 19.19 26.14
N ARG A 21 5.90 20.00 27.19
CA ARG A 21 5.88 21.47 27.07
C ARG A 21 6.94 21.99 26.12
N GLY A 22 8.15 21.44 26.19
CA GLY A 22 9.25 21.73 25.27
C GLY A 22 8.87 21.45 23.82
N LEU A 23 8.28 20.29 23.53
CA LEU A 23 7.80 19.93 22.18
C LEU A 23 6.81 20.96 21.63
N VAL A 24 5.86 21.41 22.44
CA VAL A 24 4.88 22.43 22.02
C VAL A 24 5.55 23.78 21.81
N ARG A 25 6.46 24.20 22.70
CA ARG A 25 7.20 25.46 22.60
C ARG A 25 8.04 25.52 21.32
N TRP A 26 8.76 24.43 21.02
CA TRP A 26 9.69 24.34 19.89
C TRP A 26 9.06 23.80 18.60
N ARG A 27 7.74 23.58 18.55
CA ARG A 27 7.06 22.91 17.42
C ARG A 27 7.37 23.50 16.04
N ARG A 28 7.54 24.83 15.93
CA ARG A 28 7.88 25.49 14.65
C ARG A 28 9.28 25.11 14.18
N LEU A 29 10.25 25.11 15.09
CA LEU A 29 11.62 24.68 14.81
C LEU A 29 11.66 23.19 14.48
N ILE A 30 10.92 22.36 15.25
CA ILE A 30 10.80 20.93 14.97
C ILE A 30 10.24 20.71 13.56
N PHE A 31 9.16 21.38 13.17
CA PHE A 31 8.60 21.26 11.83
C PHE A 31 9.56 21.71 10.72
N LEU A 32 10.38 22.74 10.97
CA LEU A 32 11.44 23.14 10.06
C LEU A 32 12.51 22.04 9.92
N VAL A 33 12.95 21.43 11.03
CA VAL A 33 13.90 20.31 11.04
C VAL A 33 13.34 19.09 10.31
N LEU A 34 12.03 18.83 10.42
CA LEU A 34 11.37 17.74 9.69
C LEU A 34 11.40 17.93 8.17
N LEU A 35 11.69 19.12 7.64
CA LEU A 35 11.88 19.33 6.19
C LEU A 35 13.21 18.77 5.69
N ILE A 36 14.22 18.65 6.55
CA ILE A 36 15.56 18.17 6.20
C ILE A 36 15.52 16.81 5.49
N PRO A 37 14.88 15.75 6.00
CA PRO A 37 14.84 14.46 5.30
C PRO A 37 14.13 14.53 3.95
N TYR A 38 13.15 15.42 3.75
CA TYR A 38 12.47 15.60 2.47
C TYR A 38 13.38 16.27 1.45
N VAL A 39 14.03 17.37 1.83
CA VAL A 39 15.01 18.05 0.97
C VAL A 39 16.22 17.14 0.69
N ALA A 40 16.69 16.39 1.69
CA ALA A 40 17.80 15.45 1.56
C ALA A 40 17.46 14.26 0.64
N SER A 41 16.19 13.83 0.60
CA SER A 41 15.71 12.78 -0.30
C SER A 41 15.51 13.26 -1.74
N TRP A 42 15.46 14.56 -1.97
CA TRP A 42 15.22 15.13 -3.30
C TRP A 42 16.44 14.98 -4.22
N ASN A 43 16.30 14.18 -5.27
CA ASN A 43 17.27 14.07 -6.37
C ASN A 43 16.68 14.42 -7.76
N GLY A 44 15.39 14.75 -7.82
CA GLY A 44 14.66 15.03 -9.06
C GLY A 44 14.49 13.83 -9.99
N GLN A 45 14.92 12.63 -9.58
CA GLN A 45 14.81 11.41 -10.35
C GLN A 45 13.58 10.61 -9.94
N TRP A 46 12.90 10.06 -10.93
CA TRP A 46 11.75 9.23 -10.68
C TRP A 46 12.15 7.83 -10.21
N ARG A 47 11.65 7.43 -9.03
CA ARG A 47 11.60 6.02 -8.63
C ARG A 47 10.61 5.27 -9.52
N ILE A 48 11.14 4.68 -10.59
CA ILE A 48 10.34 3.99 -11.59
C ILE A 48 9.72 2.72 -10.99
N GLY A 49 8.42 2.78 -10.69
CA GLY A 49 7.60 1.63 -10.28
C GLY A 49 6.53 1.30 -11.30
N ARG A 50 6.00 0.07 -11.26
CA ARG A 50 4.92 -0.43 -12.13
C ARG A 50 3.72 0.51 -12.12
N ASP A 51 3.16 0.77 -10.93
CA ASP A 51 1.97 1.62 -10.76
C ASP A 51 2.25 3.05 -11.25
N SER A 52 3.42 3.64 -10.93
CA SER A 52 3.76 4.98 -11.41
C SER A 52 3.91 5.06 -12.92
N ALA A 53 4.46 4.03 -13.56
CA ALA A 53 4.61 4.02 -15.02
C ALA A 53 3.25 3.92 -15.69
N HIS A 54 2.33 3.17 -15.08
CA HIS A 54 0.94 3.10 -15.52
C HIS A 54 0.24 4.46 -15.38
N TYR A 55 0.34 5.12 -14.22
CA TYR A 55 -0.22 6.46 -14.02
C TYR A 55 0.32 7.49 -15.01
N ARG A 56 1.64 7.47 -15.28
CA ARG A 56 2.26 8.38 -16.25
C ARG A 56 1.88 8.08 -17.69
N ALA A 57 1.73 6.80 -18.06
CA ALA A 57 1.26 6.45 -19.40
C ALA A 57 -0.17 6.94 -19.65
N LEU A 58 -1.05 6.83 -18.65
CA LEU A 58 -2.40 7.38 -18.71
C LEU A 58 -2.38 8.90 -18.75
N ALA A 59 -1.57 9.54 -17.90
CA ALA A 59 -1.39 10.99 -17.89
C ALA A 59 -0.98 11.51 -19.26
N ARG A 60 -0.01 10.84 -19.92
CA ARG A 60 0.41 11.16 -21.28
C ARG A 60 -0.73 10.99 -22.29
N SER A 61 -1.46 9.87 -22.26
CA SER A 61 -2.60 9.66 -23.17
C SER A 61 -3.69 10.74 -22.99
N ILE A 62 -3.96 11.16 -21.75
CA ILE A 62 -4.89 12.28 -21.49
C ILE A 62 -4.32 13.59 -22.01
N ALA A 63 -3.03 13.85 -21.77
CA ALA A 63 -2.38 15.08 -22.17
C ALA A 63 -2.32 15.24 -23.70
N GLU A 64 -1.86 14.21 -24.41
CA GLU A 64 -1.65 14.16 -25.87
C GLU A 64 -2.96 13.91 -26.64
N GLU A 65 -3.80 12.95 -26.22
CA GLU A 65 -4.95 12.48 -27.01
C GLU A 65 -6.30 12.88 -26.41
N GLY A 66 -6.34 13.36 -25.16
CA GLY A 66 -7.59 13.61 -24.44
C GLY A 66 -8.36 12.33 -24.11
N ARG A 67 -7.69 11.16 -24.14
CA ARG A 67 -8.31 9.85 -23.92
C ARG A 67 -7.67 9.13 -22.73
N TYR A 68 -8.45 8.26 -22.08
CA TYR A 68 -7.99 7.47 -20.94
C TYR A 68 -7.52 6.09 -21.38
N LEU A 69 -6.44 6.05 -22.17
CA LEU A 69 -5.92 4.82 -22.78
C LEU A 69 -4.58 4.40 -22.17
N PHE A 70 -4.40 3.09 -22.02
CA PHE A 70 -3.13 2.47 -21.73
C PHE A 70 -2.82 1.45 -22.83
N ARG A 71 -1.68 1.62 -23.52
CA ARG A 71 -1.29 0.79 -24.68
C ARG A 71 -2.33 0.77 -25.81
N GLY A 72 -3.06 1.88 -25.98
CA GLY A 72 -4.14 2.01 -26.97
C GLY A 72 -5.45 1.35 -26.56
N GLU A 73 -5.53 0.73 -25.38
CA GLU A 73 -6.73 0.08 -24.85
C GLU A 73 -7.33 0.95 -23.74
N ALA A 74 -8.67 0.95 -23.62
CA ALA A 74 -9.36 1.71 -22.58
C ALA A 74 -9.02 1.16 -21.19
N GLU A 75 -8.48 2.01 -20.31
CA GLU A 75 -8.09 1.59 -18.97
C GLU A 75 -9.29 1.60 -18.01
N ARG A 76 -9.48 0.49 -17.29
CA ARG A 76 -10.62 0.29 -16.39
C ARG A 76 -10.23 -0.02 -14.96
N THR A 77 -8.95 -0.27 -14.71
CA THR A 77 -8.46 -0.60 -13.37
C THR A 77 -8.04 0.66 -12.65
N VAL A 78 -7.28 1.55 -13.30
CA VAL A 78 -6.69 2.71 -12.64
C VAL A 78 -7.69 3.85 -12.42
N TYR A 79 -7.77 4.35 -11.19
CA TYR A 79 -8.57 5.53 -10.84
C TYR A 79 -7.98 6.82 -11.46
N PRO A 80 -8.82 7.76 -11.90
CA PRO A 80 -8.39 8.87 -12.78
C PRO A 80 -7.70 10.03 -12.06
N GLY A 81 -7.81 10.16 -10.73
CA GLY A 81 -7.35 11.35 -10.00
C GLY A 81 -5.87 11.68 -10.20
N LEU A 82 -4.99 10.70 -9.96
CA LEU A 82 -3.54 10.92 -10.15
C LEU A 82 -3.16 11.08 -11.63
N PRO A 83 -3.63 10.25 -12.57
CA PRO A 83 -3.41 10.48 -14.01
C PRO A 83 -3.84 11.87 -14.49
N LEU A 84 -5.01 12.36 -14.07
CA LEU A 84 -5.49 13.70 -14.45
C LEU A 84 -4.59 14.80 -13.87
N MET A 85 -4.19 14.67 -12.60
CA MET A 85 -3.26 15.61 -11.97
C MET A 85 -1.91 15.63 -12.72
N LEU A 86 -1.36 14.46 -13.05
CA LEU A 86 -0.11 14.35 -13.80
C LEU A 86 -0.24 14.89 -15.23
N ALA A 87 -1.38 14.67 -15.91
CA ALA A 87 -1.63 15.22 -17.23
C ALA A 87 -1.67 16.76 -17.22
N GLY A 88 -2.28 17.35 -16.19
CA GLY A 88 -2.26 18.80 -15.97
C GLY A 88 -0.85 19.34 -15.75
N ILE A 89 -0.03 18.63 -14.97
CA ILE A 89 1.38 19.00 -14.73
C ILE A 89 2.20 18.87 -16.02
N ASP A 90 2.06 17.77 -16.77
CA ASP A 90 2.78 17.55 -18.02
C ASP A 90 2.38 18.59 -19.10
N ARG A 91 1.12 19.06 -19.10
CA ARG A 91 0.69 20.18 -19.97
C ARG A 91 1.28 21.53 -19.57
N LEU A 92 1.45 21.79 -18.28
CA LEU A 92 1.98 23.07 -17.78
C LEU A 92 3.50 23.17 -17.85
N PHE A 93 4.21 22.05 -17.61
CA PHE A 93 5.66 22.03 -17.45
C PHE A 93 6.41 21.17 -18.49
N GLY A 94 5.69 20.50 -19.39
CA GLY A 94 6.22 19.56 -20.37
C GLY A 94 6.48 18.14 -19.80
N GLU A 95 6.47 17.14 -20.68
CA GLU A 95 6.79 15.75 -20.30
C GLU A 95 8.30 15.56 -20.15
N ASN A 96 8.75 15.19 -18.95
CA ASN A 96 10.10 14.69 -18.71
C ASN A 96 10.06 13.22 -18.26
N MET A 97 10.43 12.29 -19.15
CA MET A 97 10.23 10.85 -18.90
C MET A 97 10.97 10.32 -17.68
N LEU A 98 12.21 10.73 -17.43
CA LEU A 98 13.03 10.21 -16.33
C LEU A 98 13.13 11.17 -15.13
N GLN A 99 12.88 12.46 -15.35
CA GLN A 99 13.02 13.51 -14.34
C GLN A 99 11.76 14.37 -14.28
N PRO A 100 10.60 13.82 -13.85
CA PRO A 100 9.36 14.57 -13.68
C PRO A 100 9.43 15.47 -12.44
N ARG A 101 10.36 16.43 -12.42
CA ARG A 101 10.66 17.29 -11.26
C ARG A 101 9.41 18.03 -10.78
N ALA A 102 8.59 18.56 -11.69
CA ALA A 102 7.35 19.24 -11.33
C ALA A 102 6.37 18.30 -10.60
N ALA A 103 6.15 17.09 -11.13
CA ALA A 103 5.27 16.12 -10.51
C ALA A 103 5.78 15.66 -9.14
N LEU A 104 7.08 15.39 -9.01
CA LEU A 104 7.69 15.06 -7.72
C LEU A 104 7.58 16.21 -6.71
N ALA A 105 7.72 17.46 -7.16
CA ALA A 105 7.60 18.62 -6.30
C ALA A 105 6.17 18.76 -5.78
N VAL A 106 5.17 18.54 -6.66
CA VAL A 106 3.77 18.47 -6.25
C VAL A 106 3.56 17.36 -5.22
N MET A 107 4.10 16.16 -5.42
CA MET A 107 3.99 15.07 -4.43
C MET A 107 4.58 15.44 -3.06
N CYS A 108 5.74 16.13 -3.03
CA CYS A 108 6.33 16.65 -1.80
C CYS A 108 5.47 17.74 -1.14
N LEU A 109 4.90 18.65 -1.94
CA LEU A 109 3.99 19.69 -1.44
C LEU A 109 2.70 19.08 -0.86
N LEU A 110 2.14 18.06 -1.51
CA LEU A 110 0.98 17.32 -1.00
C LEU A 110 1.31 16.58 0.30
N ALA A 111 2.51 16.02 0.45
CA ALA A 111 2.96 15.43 1.70
C ALA A 111 3.09 16.49 2.82
N GLY A 112 3.69 17.65 2.52
CA GLY A 112 3.76 18.78 3.45
C GLY A 112 2.38 19.28 3.87
N ALA A 113 1.47 19.46 2.91
CA ALA A 113 0.08 19.82 3.18
C ALA A 113 -0.62 18.76 4.06
N THR A 114 -0.34 17.48 3.84
CA THR A 114 -0.87 16.38 4.66
C THR A 114 -0.42 16.54 6.12
N LEU A 115 0.86 16.80 6.38
CA LEU A 115 1.37 17.02 7.74
C LEU A 115 0.68 18.20 8.44
N VAL A 116 0.45 19.30 7.70
CA VAL A 116 -0.28 20.46 8.21
C VAL A 116 -1.74 20.11 8.55
N VAL A 117 -2.44 19.41 7.65
CA VAL A 117 -3.84 19.01 7.87
C VAL A 117 -3.94 18.03 9.03
N VAL A 118 -3.02 17.06 9.16
CA VAL A 118 -2.94 16.12 10.29
C VAL A 118 -2.76 16.87 11.61
N TYR A 119 -1.83 17.82 11.66
CA TYR A 119 -1.64 18.67 12.85
C TYR A 119 -2.94 19.38 13.25
N ARG A 120 -3.60 20.00 12.26
CA ARG A 120 -4.87 20.73 12.48
C ARG A 120 -6.00 19.82 12.91
N LEU A 121 -6.13 18.65 12.28
CA LEU A 121 -7.15 17.65 12.58
C LEU A 121 -7.03 17.14 14.01
N ILE A 122 -5.83 16.74 14.43
CA ILE A 122 -5.61 16.19 15.78
C ILE A 122 -5.76 17.29 16.84
N SER A 123 -5.27 18.50 16.57
CA SER A 123 -5.39 19.63 17.49
C SER A 123 -6.83 20.09 17.74
N LEU A 124 -7.83 19.59 17.00
CA LEU A 124 -9.25 19.85 17.30
C LEU A 124 -9.73 19.13 18.56
N HIS A 125 -9.19 17.95 18.87
CA HIS A 125 -9.72 17.07 19.92
C HIS A 125 -8.68 16.65 20.97
N PHE A 126 -7.40 16.84 20.68
CA PHE A 126 -6.29 16.40 21.52
C PHE A 126 -5.34 17.55 21.85
N PRO A 127 -4.57 17.44 22.95
CA PRO A 127 -3.58 18.45 23.31
C PRO A 127 -2.55 18.69 22.20
N PRO A 128 -1.99 19.91 22.09
CA PRO A 128 -1.03 20.23 21.05
C PRO A 128 0.20 19.32 21.01
N TRP A 129 0.67 18.83 22.15
CA TRP A 129 1.83 17.93 22.20
C TRP A 129 1.56 16.61 21.47
N ALA A 130 0.35 16.05 21.58
CA ALA A 130 -0.02 14.80 20.92
C ALA A 130 -0.09 14.98 19.39
N ALA A 131 -0.58 16.15 18.95
CA ALA A 131 -0.56 16.53 17.54
C ALA A 131 0.88 16.69 17.01
N VAL A 132 1.77 17.32 17.78
CA VAL A 132 3.19 17.45 17.42
C VAL A 132 3.87 16.08 17.33
N CYS A 133 3.72 15.21 18.33
CA CYS A 133 4.28 13.86 18.32
C CYS A 133 3.78 13.03 17.14
N THR A 134 2.48 13.10 16.83
CA THR A 134 1.89 12.39 15.70
C THR A 134 2.47 12.88 14.36
N VAL A 135 2.66 14.19 14.21
CA VAL A 135 3.26 14.78 13.01
C VAL A 135 4.73 14.41 12.89
N ILE A 136 5.49 14.41 13.98
CA ILE A 136 6.88 13.93 13.99
C ILE A 136 6.92 12.47 13.52
N GLY A 137 6.13 11.60 14.16
CA GLY A 137 6.06 10.18 13.83
C GLY A 137 5.72 9.94 12.37
N LEU A 138 4.71 10.63 11.84
CA LEU A 138 4.31 10.52 10.43
C LEU A 138 5.39 11.09 9.48
N ALA A 139 5.99 12.23 9.81
CA ALA A 139 6.97 12.90 8.96
C ALA A 139 8.27 12.11 8.81
N VAL A 140 8.73 11.47 9.90
CA VAL A 140 9.94 10.62 9.88
C VAL A 140 9.65 9.19 9.39
N HIS A 141 8.37 8.82 9.26
CA HIS A 141 7.96 7.50 8.82
C HIS A 141 8.49 7.20 7.42
N TRP A 142 9.33 6.16 7.30
CA TRP A 142 10.10 5.90 6.07
C TRP A 142 9.20 5.72 4.84
N ARG A 143 8.03 5.09 5.02
CA ARG A 143 7.10 4.84 3.92
C ARG A 143 6.41 6.13 3.45
N PHE A 144 6.10 7.04 4.38
CA PHE A 144 5.49 8.32 4.06
C PHE A 144 6.51 9.20 3.34
N LEU A 145 7.75 9.26 3.85
CA LEU A 145 8.87 9.94 3.19
C LEU A 145 9.13 9.39 1.77
N GLN A 146 9.16 8.07 1.62
CA GLN A 146 9.31 7.43 0.31
C GLN A 146 8.21 7.84 -0.65
N GLN A 147 6.95 7.79 -0.21
CA GLN A 147 5.80 8.12 -1.07
C GLN A 147 5.68 9.61 -1.39
N ALA A 148 6.24 10.50 -0.57
CA ALA A 148 6.39 11.91 -0.94
C ALA A 148 7.29 12.11 -2.18
N HIS A 149 8.13 11.12 -2.50
CA HIS A 149 9.07 11.11 -3.63
C HIS A 149 8.71 10.05 -4.69
N GLU A 150 7.54 9.45 -4.61
CA GLU A 150 7.02 8.51 -5.61
C GLU A 150 5.75 9.06 -6.22
N LEU A 151 5.52 8.80 -7.50
CA LEU A 151 4.28 9.16 -8.19
C LEU A 151 3.22 8.10 -7.89
N MET A 152 2.76 8.06 -6.63
CA MET A 152 1.76 7.12 -6.12
C MET A 152 0.49 7.84 -5.68
N THR A 153 -0.64 7.14 -5.71
CA THR A 153 -1.93 7.68 -5.26
C THR A 153 -2.03 7.82 -3.73
N ASP A 154 -1.12 7.20 -2.97
CA ASP A 154 -1.23 7.08 -1.51
C ASP A 154 -1.17 8.44 -0.79
N THR A 155 -0.23 9.32 -1.14
CA THR A 155 -0.09 10.67 -0.54
C THR A 155 -1.28 11.59 -0.84
N PRO A 156 -1.72 11.82 -2.10
CA PRO A 156 -2.91 12.62 -2.38
C PRO A 156 -4.18 12.01 -1.78
N PHE A 157 -4.28 10.69 -1.75
CA PHE A 157 -5.38 10.01 -1.07
C PHE A 157 -5.40 10.32 0.43
N LEU A 158 -4.26 10.21 1.13
CA LEU A 158 -4.16 10.52 2.55
C LEU A 158 -4.49 11.99 2.82
N LEU A 159 -4.04 12.91 1.96
CA LEU A 159 -4.42 14.32 2.05
C LEU A 159 -5.94 14.50 1.97
N GLY A 160 -6.57 13.92 0.94
CA GLY A 160 -8.02 13.97 0.74
C GLY A 160 -8.78 13.40 1.95
N LEU A 161 -8.33 12.25 2.45
CA LEU A 161 -8.86 11.63 3.65
C LEU A 161 -8.76 12.59 4.85
N CYS A 162 -7.59 13.14 5.17
CA CYS A 162 -7.43 14.02 6.30
C CYS A 162 -8.23 15.34 6.17
N ILE A 163 -8.32 15.90 4.96
CA ILE A 163 -9.15 17.07 4.68
C ILE A 163 -10.63 16.75 4.90
N SER A 164 -11.09 15.57 4.45
CA SER A 164 -12.48 15.15 4.62
C SER A 164 -12.87 15.02 6.08
N LEU A 165 -12.00 14.40 6.89
CA LEU A 165 -12.18 14.24 8.34
C LEU A 165 -12.13 15.59 9.05
N LEU A 166 -11.24 16.49 8.65
CA LEU A 166 -11.17 17.85 9.18
C LEU A 166 -12.48 18.61 8.89
N GLY A 167 -13.00 18.50 7.66
CA GLY A 167 -14.29 19.07 7.28
C GLY A 167 -15.43 18.50 8.11
N PHE A 168 -15.45 17.18 8.33
CA PHE A 168 -16.49 16.50 9.10
C PHE A 168 -16.52 16.99 10.55
N GLU A 169 -15.37 17.07 11.20
CA GLU A 169 -15.29 17.57 12.58
C GLU A 169 -15.63 19.06 12.67
N ARG A 170 -15.23 19.87 11.68
CA ARG A 170 -15.62 21.28 11.60
C ARG A 170 -17.13 21.45 11.41
N LEU A 171 -17.76 20.59 10.62
CA LEU A 171 -19.20 20.57 10.40
C LEU A 171 -19.95 20.24 11.71
N ARG A 172 -19.46 19.27 12.48
CA ARG A 172 -20.02 18.91 13.80
C ARG A 172 -19.89 20.03 14.83
N LEU A 173 -18.78 20.76 14.79
CA LEU A 173 -18.48 21.85 15.73
C LEU A 173 -19.05 23.21 15.28
N ALA A 174 -19.69 23.29 14.13
CA ALA A 174 -20.17 24.55 13.56
C ALA A 174 -21.30 25.15 14.40
N LYS A 175 -21.11 26.39 14.88
CA LYS A 175 -22.14 27.18 15.56
C LYS A 175 -22.85 28.17 14.64
N HIS A 176 -22.22 28.52 13.52
CA HIS A 176 -22.72 29.52 12.57
C HIS A 176 -22.71 28.99 11.14
N ARG A 177 -23.60 29.54 10.29
CA ARG A 177 -23.74 29.14 8.87
C ARG A 177 -22.42 29.20 8.10
N ARG A 178 -21.58 30.21 8.33
CA ARG A 178 -20.26 30.31 7.68
C ARG A 178 -19.37 29.11 8.02
N GLN A 179 -19.33 28.68 9.28
CA GLN A 179 -18.54 27.52 9.70
C GLN A 179 -19.10 26.22 9.11
N LEU A 180 -20.42 26.10 9.01
CA LEU A 180 -21.10 24.97 8.37
C LEU A 180 -20.70 24.86 6.89
N VAL A 181 -20.78 25.96 6.14
CA VAL A 181 -20.39 26.00 4.72
C VAL A 181 -18.91 25.63 4.54
N TRP A 182 -18.03 26.15 5.40
CA TRP A 182 -16.61 25.78 5.36
C TRP A 182 -16.36 24.31 5.69
N GLY A 183 -17.04 23.77 6.70
CA GLY A 183 -16.94 22.34 7.05
C GLY A 183 -17.40 21.46 5.89
N LEU A 184 -18.55 21.79 5.29
CA LEU A 184 -19.09 21.09 4.12
C LEU A 184 -18.15 21.17 2.91
N ALA A 185 -17.61 22.36 2.61
CA ALA A 185 -16.69 22.55 1.49
C ALA A 185 -15.41 21.71 1.67
N LEU A 186 -14.83 21.71 2.87
CA LEU A 186 -13.67 20.87 3.19
C LEU A 186 -14.02 19.37 3.09
N SER A 187 -15.16 18.95 3.63
CA SER A 187 -15.62 17.55 3.52
C SER A 187 -15.76 17.13 2.07
N ALA A 188 -16.48 17.90 1.25
CA ALA A 188 -16.71 17.60 -0.16
C ALA A 188 -15.39 17.56 -0.94
N MET A 189 -14.51 18.56 -0.75
CA MET A 189 -13.20 18.61 -1.40
C MET A 189 -12.32 17.41 -1.03
N GLY A 190 -12.25 17.07 0.26
CA GLY A 190 -11.46 15.95 0.75
C GLY A 190 -11.99 14.60 0.26
N LEU A 191 -13.31 14.40 0.31
CA LEU A 191 -13.95 13.19 -0.19
C LEU A 191 -13.75 13.04 -1.70
N ALA A 192 -13.90 14.11 -2.49
CA ALA A 192 -13.69 14.07 -3.94
C ALA A 192 -12.23 13.71 -4.28
N LEU A 193 -11.27 14.33 -3.58
CA LEU A 193 -9.87 13.99 -3.74
C LEU A 193 -9.60 12.52 -3.38
N ALA A 194 -10.07 12.03 -2.23
CA ALA A 194 -9.87 10.64 -1.82
C ALA A 194 -10.53 9.63 -2.78
N ALA A 195 -11.79 9.85 -3.17
CA ALA A 195 -12.53 8.99 -4.08
C ALA A 195 -11.87 8.90 -5.47
N SER A 196 -11.34 10.03 -5.97
CA SER A 196 -10.66 10.06 -7.27
C SER A 196 -9.32 9.34 -7.30
N MET A 197 -8.70 9.10 -6.14
CA MET A 197 -7.33 8.57 -6.08
C MET A 197 -7.29 7.05 -5.98
N ARG A 198 -8.18 6.41 -5.20
CA ARG A 198 -8.07 4.96 -4.90
C ARG A 198 -9.41 4.28 -4.58
N PRO A 199 -9.51 2.95 -4.83
CA PRO A 199 -10.65 2.14 -4.40
C PRO A 199 -10.73 2.00 -2.88
N THR A 200 -9.62 2.19 -2.16
CA THR A 200 -9.59 2.13 -0.69
C THR A 200 -10.47 3.21 -0.03
N PHE A 201 -10.97 4.18 -0.80
CA PHE A 201 -12.03 5.09 -0.41
C PHE A 201 -13.25 4.38 0.22
N TRP A 202 -13.55 3.14 -0.17
CA TRP A 202 -14.66 2.39 0.42
C TRP A 202 -14.54 2.20 1.94
N ALA A 203 -13.33 2.06 2.48
CA ALA A 203 -13.14 2.02 3.94
C ALA A 203 -13.53 3.35 4.61
N LEU A 204 -13.21 4.48 3.97
CA LEU A 204 -13.62 5.81 4.43
C LEU A 204 -15.13 5.98 4.32
N ALA A 205 -15.74 5.62 3.18
CA ALA A 205 -17.18 5.71 2.98
C ALA A 205 -17.97 4.86 3.99
N ALA A 206 -17.50 3.63 4.28
CA ALA A 206 -18.10 2.75 5.28
C ALA A 206 -18.01 3.34 6.69
N ALA A 207 -16.83 3.81 7.09
CA ALA A 207 -16.63 4.45 8.39
C ALA A 207 -17.45 5.74 8.54
N TRP A 208 -17.51 6.57 7.50
CA TRP A 208 -18.29 7.80 7.44
C TRP A 208 -19.78 7.53 7.57
N THR A 209 -20.28 6.53 6.85
CA THR A 209 -21.68 6.10 6.93
C THR A 209 -22.00 5.59 8.32
N GLY A 210 -21.18 4.67 8.86
CA GLY A 210 -21.36 4.14 10.21
C GLY A 210 -21.38 5.22 11.28
N ALA A 211 -20.44 6.17 11.23
CA ALA A 211 -20.36 7.27 12.19
C ALA A 211 -21.54 8.24 12.05
N SER A 212 -21.99 8.51 10.82
CA SER A 212 -23.14 9.38 10.56
C SER A 212 -24.44 8.75 11.04
N LEU A 213 -24.66 7.45 10.76
CA LEU A 213 -25.84 6.72 11.26
C LEU A 213 -25.84 6.65 12.79
N TRP A 214 -24.70 6.35 13.41
CA TRP A 214 -24.56 6.39 14.87
C TRP A 214 -24.85 7.78 15.45
N GLY A 215 -24.33 8.82 14.81
CA GLY A 215 -24.54 10.22 15.18
C GLY A 215 -25.97 10.70 14.99
N LEU A 216 -26.68 10.21 13.97
CA LEU A 216 -28.11 10.46 13.77
C LEU A 216 -28.94 9.81 14.88
N TRP A 217 -28.58 8.59 15.28
CA TRP A 217 -29.29 7.86 16.32
C TRP A 217 -29.09 8.48 17.71
N ARG A 218 -27.83 8.66 18.13
CA ARG A 218 -27.49 9.04 19.52
C ARG A 218 -26.86 10.42 19.69
N GLY A 219 -26.47 11.09 18.59
CA GLY A 219 -25.68 12.32 18.66
C GLY A 219 -26.50 13.59 18.88
N PRO A 220 -25.96 14.61 19.56
CA PRO A 220 -26.63 15.90 19.78
C PRO A 220 -26.71 16.77 18.51
N HIS A 221 -25.93 16.48 17.47
CA HIS A 221 -25.83 17.27 16.24
C HIS A 221 -26.35 16.52 15.01
N ARG A 222 -27.58 15.99 15.09
CA ARG A 222 -28.19 15.15 14.04
C ARG A 222 -28.14 15.79 12.64
N ALA A 223 -28.41 17.10 12.54
CA ALA A 223 -28.37 17.81 11.27
C ALA A 223 -26.98 17.77 10.59
N ALA A 224 -25.89 17.91 11.37
CA ALA A 224 -24.53 17.84 10.83
C ALA A 224 -24.22 16.46 10.24
N TYR A 225 -24.66 15.39 10.91
CA TYR A 225 -24.51 14.02 10.42
C TYR A 225 -25.36 13.75 9.17
N ALA A 226 -26.60 14.27 9.12
CA ALA A 226 -27.44 14.18 7.93
C ALA A 226 -26.79 14.88 6.73
N VAL A 227 -26.28 16.10 6.93
CA VAL A 227 -25.57 16.86 5.89
C VAL A 227 -24.30 16.13 5.43
N ALA A 228 -23.53 15.56 6.37
CA ALA A 228 -22.33 14.79 6.03
C ALA A 228 -22.66 13.53 5.21
N LEU A 229 -23.76 12.83 5.53
CA LEU A 229 -24.21 11.67 4.78
C LEU A 229 -24.73 12.07 3.39
N GLY A 230 -25.49 13.17 3.31
CA GLY A 230 -25.94 13.75 2.04
C GLY A 230 -24.76 14.15 1.14
N ALA A 231 -23.71 14.75 1.70
CA ALA A 231 -22.50 15.09 0.95
C ALA A 231 -21.80 13.86 0.36
N LEU A 232 -21.72 12.77 1.14
CA LEU A 232 -21.16 11.50 0.66
C LEU A 232 -22.02 10.92 -0.49
N LEU A 233 -23.34 10.94 -0.36
CA LEU A 233 -24.27 10.44 -1.38
C LEU A 233 -24.18 11.25 -2.68
N VAL A 234 -24.23 12.59 -2.59
CA VAL A 234 -24.09 13.48 -3.74
C VAL A 234 -22.77 13.24 -4.45
N LEU A 235 -21.68 13.09 -3.69
CA LEU A 235 -20.39 12.79 -4.29
C LEU A 235 -20.36 11.41 -4.94
N ALA A 236 -20.94 10.38 -4.33
CA ALA A 236 -21.00 9.05 -4.93
C ALA A 236 -21.75 9.06 -6.26
N VAL A 237 -22.88 9.78 -6.34
CA VAL A 237 -23.64 9.97 -7.58
C VAL A 237 -22.83 10.77 -8.61
N ALA A 238 -22.21 11.88 -8.21
CA ALA A 238 -21.39 12.70 -9.09
C ALA A 238 -20.18 11.92 -9.63
N PHE A 239 -19.52 11.13 -8.78
CA PHE A 239 -18.40 10.30 -9.18
C PHE A 239 -18.84 9.22 -10.17
N ALA A 240 -19.94 8.52 -9.90
CA ALA A 240 -20.51 7.53 -10.83
C ALA A 240 -20.89 8.14 -12.19
N ALA A 241 -21.33 9.40 -12.21
CA ALA A 241 -21.71 10.10 -13.44
C ALA A 241 -20.49 10.57 -14.27
N VAL A 242 -19.39 10.95 -13.62
CA VAL A 242 -18.19 11.51 -14.27
C VAL A 242 -17.11 10.45 -14.54
N GLU A 243 -17.19 9.29 -13.87
CA GLU A 243 -16.16 8.26 -13.95
C GLU A 243 -15.94 7.74 -15.39
N PRO A 244 -14.76 7.97 -15.99
CA PRO A 244 -14.49 7.58 -17.38
C PRO A 244 -14.50 6.06 -17.59
N ARG A 245 -14.37 5.28 -16.51
CA ARG A 245 -14.34 3.82 -16.52
C ARG A 245 -15.72 3.18 -16.67
N ALA A 246 -16.79 3.91 -16.33
CA ALA A 246 -18.12 3.34 -16.10
C ALA A 246 -19.04 3.30 -17.33
N ARG A 247 -18.55 3.46 -18.57
CA ARG A 247 -19.40 3.40 -19.78
C ARG A 247 -19.53 1.97 -20.33
N PRO A 248 -20.75 1.40 -20.47
CA PRO A 248 -22.08 1.93 -20.09
C PRO A 248 -22.36 1.80 -18.58
N TRP A 249 -23.10 2.77 -18.01
CA TRP A 249 -23.40 2.99 -16.58
C TRP A 249 -23.56 1.71 -15.75
N ARG A 250 -22.45 1.16 -15.26
CA ARG A 250 -22.43 0.02 -14.34
C ARG A 250 -21.71 0.45 -13.08
N LEU A 251 -22.48 0.86 -12.07
CA LEU A 251 -21.99 1.23 -10.73
C LEU A 251 -21.09 0.15 -10.09
N ALA A 252 -21.24 -1.12 -10.51
CA ALA A 252 -20.44 -2.26 -10.06
C ALA A 252 -19.66 -2.93 -11.20
N GLY A 253 -19.41 -2.23 -12.30
CA GLY A 253 -18.80 -2.80 -13.51
C GLY A 253 -17.27 -2.72 -13.58
N GLY A 254 -16.63 -2.02 -12.63
CA GLY A 254 -15.18 -1.91 -12.60
C GLY A 254 -14.51 -3.21 -12.14
N HIS A 255 -13.25 -3.38 -12.53
CA HIS A 255 -12.48 -4.58 -12.21
C HIS A 255 -12.27 -4.74 -10.70
N TYR A 256 -12.12 -3.63 -9.97
CA TYR A 256 -11.98 -3.68 -8.51
C TYR A 256 -13.26 -4.11 -7.80
N GLU A 257 -14.42 -3.67 -8.29
CA GLU A 257 -15.71 -4.03 -7.75
C GLU A 257 -16.00 -5.52 -8.01
N SER A 258 -15.67 -6.02 -9.21
CA SER A 258 -15.79 -7.45 -9.51
C SER A 258 -14.84 -8.29 -8.65
N ASP A 259 -13.58 -7.86 -8.50
CA ASP A 259 -12.60 -8.57 -7.69
C ASP A 259 -12.97 -8.56 -6.20
N ALA A 260 -13.50 -7.44 -5.71
CA ALA A 260 -14.00 -7.32 -4.35
C ALA A 260 -15.21 -8.24 -4.12
N LEU A 261 -16.17 -8.30 -5.06
CA LEU A 261 -17.31 -9.21 -4.99
C LEU A 261 -16.88 -10.67 -5.04
N GLU A 262 -15.91 -11.01 -5.90
CA GLU A 262 -15.34 -12.36 -5.96
C GLU A 262 -14.65 -12.73 -4.64
N GLN A 263 -13.87 -11.81 -4.07
CA GLN A 263 -13.23 -12.01 -2.76
C GLN A 263 -14.25 -12.14 -1.63
N LEU A 264 -15.35 -11.38 -1.67
CA LEU A 264 -16.46 -11.48 -0.72
C LEU A 264 -17.12 -12.86 -0.79
N GLN A 265 -17.34 -13.40 -1.99
CA GLN A 265 -17.87 -14.76 -2.17
C GLN A 265 -16.91 -15.84 -1.65
N GLN A 266 -15.60 -15.57 -1.65
CA GLN A 266 -14.58 -16.49 -1.17
C GLN A 266 -14.31 -16.39 0.35
N LEU A 267 -14.95 -15.47 1.10
CA LEU A 267 -14.67 -15.24 2.53
C LEU A 267 -14.81 -16.49 3.42
N ALA A 268 -15.77 -17.36 3.11
CA ALA A 268 -16.00 -18.59 3.88
C ALA A 268 -14.82 -19.58 3.78
N SER A 269 -14.01 -19.48 2.73
CA SER A 269 -12.84 -20.35 2.50
C SER A 269 -11.53 -19.77 3.04
N VAL A 270 -11.55 -18.55 3.56
CA VAL A 270 -10.36 -17.86 4.03
C VAL A 270 -9.88 -18.43 5.36
N ASN A 271 -8.59 -18.77 5.44
CA ASN A 271 -7.92 -19.06 6.71
C ASN A 271 -7.74 -17.77 7.52
N TRP A 272 -8.78 -17.37 8.26
CA TRP A 272 -8.80 -16.16 9.09
C TRP A 272 -7.71 -16.12 10.14
N PRO A 273 -7.46 -17.20 10.94
CA PRO A 273 -6.36 -17.20 11.90
C PRO A 273 -5.01 -16.89 11.23
N GLY A 274 -4.72 -17.53 10.09
CA GLY A 274 -3.48 -17.28 9.35
C GLY A 274 -3.39 -15.89 8.69
N ARG A 275 -4.52 -15.23 8.40
CA ARG A 275 -4.51 -13.83 7.92
C ARG A 275 -4.31 -12.85 9.08
N ILE A 276 -4.99 -13.05 10.20
CA ILE A 276 -4.85 -12.22 11.41
C ILE A 276 -3.43 -12.33 11.98
N GLN A 277 -2.89 -13.55 12.03
CA GLN A 277 -1.51 -13.76 12.46
C GLN A 277 -0.52 -12.99 11.58
N ARG A 278 -0.57 -13.16 10.25
CA ARG A 278 0.29 -12.41 9.32
C ARG A 278 0.10 -10.90 9.41
N LEU A 279 -1.13 -10.45 9.65
CA LEU A 279 -1.41 -9.03 9.89
C LEU A 279 -0.62 -8.51 11.10
N LEU A 280 -0.73 -9.20 12.24
CA LEU A 280 -0.13 -8.78 13.51
C LEU A 280 1.39 -9.00 13.56
N GLU A 281 1.90 -10.07 12.95
CA GLU A 281 3.32 -10.45 13.01
C GLU A 281 4.17 -9.77 11.95
N GLU A 282 3.66 -9.63 10.73
CA GLU A 282 4.45 -9.10 9.61
C GLU A 282 4.05 -7.67 9.27
N ARG A 283 2.74 -7.43 9.08
CA ARG A 283 2.27 -6.29 8.29
C ARG A 283 2.12 -5.02 9.10
N ILE A 284 1.56 -5.09 10.30
CA ILE A 284 1.49 -3.93 11.20
C ILE A 284 2.90 -3.51 11.65
N PRO A 285 3.82 -4.41 12.04
CA PRO A 285 5.17 -4.01 12.40
C PRO A 285 5.93 -3.37 11.23
N GLU A 286 5.86 -3.98 10.04
CA GLU A 286 6.44 -3.41 8.82
C GLU A 286 5.83 -2.03 8.49
N ALA A 287 4.51 -1.91 8.63
CA ALA A 287 3.81 -0.69 8.32
C ALA A 287 4.05 0.44 9.32
N PHE A 288 4.24 0.15 10.62
CA PHE A 288 4.33 1.15 11.69
C PHE A 288 5.77 1.43 12.14
N TYR A 289 6.58 0.40 12.35
CA TYR A 289 7.97 0.51 12.81
C TYR A 289 8.98 0.50 11.65
N GLY A 290 8.56 0.10 10.44
CA GLY A 290 9.43 -0.06 9.28
C GLY A 290 10.35 -1.28 9.31
N VAL A 291 10.34 -2.02 10.42
CA VAL A 291 11.07 -3.27 10.64
C VAL A 291 10.21 -4.22 11.48
N GLN A 292 10.46 -5.51 11.32
CA GLN A 292 10.05 -6.49 12.32
C GLN A 292 10.98 -6.33 13.53
N LEU A 293 10.43 -6.08 14.71
CA LEU A 293 11.22 -5.79 15.92
C LEU A 293 11.92 -7.05 16.44
N CYS A 294 11.23 -8.19 16.40
CA CYS A 294 11.84 -9.49 16.54
C CYS A 294 12.02 -10.14 15.16
N PRO A 295 13.23 -10.59 14.79
CA PRO A 295 13.43 -11.44 13.63
C PRO A 295 12.59 -12.71 13.77
N GLU A 296 12.16 -13.29 12.64
CA GLU A 296 11.40 -14.54 12.68
C GLU A 296 12.16 -15.59 13.49
N PRO A 297 11.46 -16.47 14.22
CA PRO A 297 12.09 -17.60 14.91
C PRO A 297 12.97 -18.43 13.97
N ALA A 298 12.66 -18.46 12.67
CA ALA A 298 13.50 -19.10 11.65
C ALA A 298 14.85 -18.41 11.45
N ASP A 299 14.89 -17.08 11.49
CA ASP A 299 16.12 -16.30 11.40
C ASP A 299 16.92 -16.37 12.72
N LEU A 300 16.24 -16.38 13.86
CA LEU A 300 16.87 -16.68 15.15
C LEU A 300 17.44 -18.11 15.19
N ALA A 301 16.73 -19.10 14.66
CA ALA A 301 17.22 -20.48 14.57
C ALA A 301 18.40 -20.62 13.60
N ARG A 302 18.46 -19.81 12.54
CA ARG A 302 19.65 -19.71 11.67
C ARG A 302 20.82 -19.05 12.38
N LEU A 303 20.57 -18.02 13.20
CA LEU A 303 21.59 -17.33 13.98
C LEU A 303 22.08 -18.14 15.19
N ALA A 304 21.21 -18.94 15.80
CA ALA A 304 21.51 -19.73 17.00
C ALA A 304 22.27 -21.03 16.70
N GLY A 305 22.57 -21.33 15.43
CA GLY A 305 23.20 -22.58 15.03
C GLY A 305 22.21 -23.75 15.06
N GLN A 306 22.17 -24.52 13.98
CA GLN A 306 21.27 -25.67 13.84
C GLN A 306 21.58 -26.76 14.88
N GLY A 307 20.87 -26.74 16.02
CA GLY A 307 20.96 -27.81 17.01
C GLY A 307 19.86 -27.68 18.07
N HIS A 308 18.86 -28.54 18.02
CA HIS A 308 17.89 -28.83 19.09
C HIS A 308 16.78 -27.84 19.50
N LEU A 309 16.84 -26.53 19.25
CA LEU A 309 15.71 -25.64 19.67
C LEU A 309 14.51 -25.60 18.71
N SER A 310 14.63 -26.20 17.51
CA SER A 310 13.64 -26.19 16.42
C SER A 310 12.30 -26.90 16.75
N ASP A 311 12.29 -27.87 17.67
CA ASP A 311 11.11 -28.73 17.90
C ASP A 311 10.21 -28.30 19.06
N SER A 312 10.55 -27.20 19.73
CA SER A 312 9.70 -26.66 20.79
C SER A 312 8.42 -26.07 20.19
N ARG A 313 7.35 -26.89 20.16
CA ARG A 313 5.99 -26.46 19.81
C ARG A 313 5.56 -25.21 20.61
N ILE A 314 6.11 -25.02 21.80
CA ILE A 314 5.87 -23.88 22.70
C ILE A 314 6.30 -22.54 22.08
N ILE A 315 7.44 -22.46 21.38
CA ILE A 315 7.89 -21.20 20.74
C ILE A 315 6.94 -20.79 19.60
N ARG A 316 6.23 -21.74 18.99
CA ARG A 316 5.29 -21.47 17.89
C ARG A 316 3.96 -20.86 18.35
N TYR A 317 3.60 -20.96 19.63
CA TYR A 317 2.32 -20.50 20.16
C TYR A 317 2.39 -19.30 21.11
N LEU A 318 3.59 -18.95 21.61
CA LEU A 318 3.75 -17.67 22.30
C LEU A 318 3.56 -16.54 21.27
N PRO A 319 2.56 -15.65 21.43
CA PRO A 319 2.42 -14.52 20.53
C PRO A 319 3.74 -13.75 20.57
N GLY A 320 4.43 -13.70 19.43
CA GLY A 320 5.69 -12.99 19.33
C GLY A 320 5.52 -11.55 19.79
N LEU A 321 6.57 -10.94 20.33
CA LEU A 321 6.57 -9.54 20.76
C LEU A 321 5.98 -8.59 19.70
N ASN A 322 6.22 -8.88 18.41
CA ASN A 322 5.62 -8.19 17.26
C ASN A 322 4.07 -8.19 17.30
N SER A 323 3.44 -9.34 17.54
CA SER A 323 1.97 -9.46 17.61
C SER A 323 1.39 -8.65 18.77
N LEU A 324 2.04 -8.70 19.94
CA LEU A 324 1.61 -7.96 21.11
C LEU A 324 1.69 -6.44 20.86
N LEU A 325 2.81 -5.96 20.33
CA LEU A 325 2.98 -4.54 20.01
C LEU A 325 2.02 -4.08 18.91
N SER A 326 1.81 -4.88 17.86
CA SER A 326 0.81 -4.60 16.83
C SER A 326 -0.60 -4.52 17.39
N LEU A 327 -0.97 -5.43 18.29
CA LEU A 327 -2.27 -5.42 18.94
C LEU A 327 -2.43 -4.17 19.79
N ILE A 328 -1.42 -3.78 20.57
CA ILE A 328 -1.42 -2.54 21.37
C ILE A 328 -1.61 -1.32 20.46
N VAL A 329 -0.88 -1.23 19.34
CA VAL A 329 -1.01 -0.13 18.38
C VAL A 329 -2.41 -0.09 17.77
N LEU A 330 -2.97 -1.22 17.33
CA LEU A 330 -4.31 -1.27 16.76
C LEU A 330 -5.40 -0.94 17.78
N VAL A 331 -5.35 -1.55 18.97
CA VAL A 331 -6.33 -1.30 20.03
C VAL A 331 -6.27 0.15 20.48
N SER A 332 -5.08 0.70 20.72
CA SER A 332 -4.93 2.11 21.09
C SER A 332 -5.46 3.05 20.01
N ALA A 333 -5.22 2.76 18.72
CA ALA A 333 -5.78 3.52 17.60
C ALA A 333 -7.31 3.44 17.54
N VAL A 334 -7.92 2.28 17.82
CA VAL A 334 -9.38 2.13 17.90
C VAL A 334 -9.94 2.88 19.11
N LEU A 335 -9.24 2.88 20.25
CA LEU A 335 -9.66 3.57 21.48
C LEU A 335 -9.70 5.10 21.32
N VAL A 336 -8.96 5.68 20.37
CA VAL A 336 -9.12 7.09 19.95
C VAL A 336 -10.58 7.37 19.54
N GLY A 337 -11.27 6.36 19.01
CA GLY A 337 -12.69 6.37 18.67
C GLY A 337 -13.63 6.74 19.83
N ARG A 338 -13.21 6.56 21.09
CA ARG A 338 -14.00 7.00 22.25
C ARG A 338 -14.23 8.51 22.28
N LYS A 339 -13.26 9.30 21.78
CA LYS A 339 -13.42 10.75 21.62
C LYS A 339 -13.97 11.12 20.25
N VAL A 340 -13.52 10.43 19.21
CA VAL A 340 -13.91 10.74 17.82
C VAL A 340 -14.31 9.45 17.09
N PRO A 341 -15.59 9.03 17.17
CA PRO A 341 -16.05 7.71 16.69
C PRO A 341 -15.67 7.40 15.24
N LEU A 342 -15.72 8.40 14.37
CA LEU A 342 -15.34 8.27 12.95
C LEU A 342 -13.90 7.75 12.78
N TRP A 343 -12.95 8.22 13.59
CA TRP A 343 -11.55 7.82 13.46
C TRP A 343 -11.35 6.37 13.88
N GLY A 344 -12.00 5.93 14.96
CA GLY A 344 -11.98 4.53 15.39
C GLY A 344 -12.65 3.60 14.36
N MET A 345 -13.80 3.99 13.82
CA MET A 345 -14.48 3.25 12.76
C MET A 345 -13.63 3.16 11.49
N LEU A 346 -12.88 4.20 11.14
CA LEU A 346 -11.99 4.20 9.99
C LEU A 346 -10.83 3.20 10.16
N VAL A 347 -10.24 3.12 11.36
CA VAL A 347 -9.22 2.12 11.69
C VAL A 347 -9.79 0.72 11.52
N VAL A 348 -10.96 0.43 12.11
CA VAL A 348 -11.63 -0.88 12.01
C VAL A 348 -11.98 -1.22 10.56
N ALA A 349 -12.59 -0.29 9.82
CA ALA A 349 -12.98 -0.50 8.42
C ALA A 349 -11.76 -0.77 7.52
N THR A 350 -10.66 -0.04 7.74
CA THR A 350 -9.41 -0.27 7.00
C THR A 350 -8.83 -1.65 7.30
N VAL A 351 -8.73 -2.02 8.58
CA VAL A 351 -8.24 -3.35 8.98
C VAL A 351 -9.12 -4.46 8.39
N ALA A 352 -10.44 -4.35 8.51
CA ALA A 352 -11.39 -5.31 7.94
C ALA A 352 -11.22 -5.42 6.41
N MET A 353 -11.15 -4.29 5.71
CA MET A 353 -10.92 -4.27 4.26
C MET A 353 -9.60 -4.93 3.88
N THR A 354 -8.50 -4.68 4.60
CA THR A 354 -7.20 -5.33 4.32
C THR A 354 -7.22 -6.83 4.60
N LEU A 355 -7.98 -7.29 5.60
CA LEU A 355 -8.13 -8.71 5.87
C LEU A 355 -8.92 -9.41 4.78
N VAL A 356 -9.89 -8.74 4.15
CA VAL A 356 -10.69 -9.25 3.02
C VAL A 356 -9.89 -9.18 1.72
N ALA A 357 -9.44 -7.98 1.34
CA ALA A 357 -8.90 -7.67 0.02
C ALA A 357 -7.41 -7.96 -0.17
N GLY A 358 -6.72 -8.35 0.91
CA GLY A 358 -5.30 -8.64 0.91
C GLY A 358 -4.51 -7.62 1.72
N ILE A 359 -3.53 -8.16 2.45
CA ILE A 359 -2.81 -7.42 3.47
C ILE A 359 -1.57 -6.78 2.83
N LEU A 360 -1.74 -5.59 2.25
CA LEU A 360 -0.63 -4.79 1.74
C LEU A 360 -0.25 -3.69 2.75
N PRO A 361 1.02 -3.59 3.19
CA PRO A 361 1.45 -2.60 4.18
C PRO A 361 1.10 -1.15 3.83
N ARG A 362 1.07 -0.81 2.53
CA ARG A 362 0.73 0.55 2.07
C ARG A 362 -0.68 1.01 2.44
N TYR A 363 -1.63 0.09 2.67
CA TYR A 363 -3.00 0.45 3.05
C TYR A 363 -3.09 1.03 4.46
N TYR A 364 -2.15 0.69 5.35
CA TYR A 364 -2.11 1.26 6.69
C TYR A 364 -1.66 2.72 6.72
N LEU A 365 -1.07 3.23 5.64
CA LEU A 365 -0.71 4.64 5.59
C LEU A 365 -1.94 5.55 5.77
N MET A 366 -3.09 5.11 5.29
CA MET A 366 -4.38 5.81 5.42
C MET A 366 -4.80 6.06 6.86
N ILE A 367 -4.45 5.12 7.76
CA ILE A 367 -4.78 5.19 9.18
C ILE A 367 -3.55 5.46 10.05
N MET A 368 -2.39 5.68 9.44
CA MET A 368 -1.12 5.93 10.13
C MET A 368 -1.20 7.11 11.11
N PRO A 369 -1.85 8.25 10.78
CA PRO A 369 -1.99 9.34 11.76
C PRO A 369 -2.69 8.87 13.05
N PHE A 370 -3.71 8.00 12.94
CA PHE A 370 -4.46 7.50 14.09
C PHE A 370 -3.72 6.40 14.84
N MET A 371 -2.95 5.57 14.15
CA MET A 371 -2.04 4.61 14.78
C MET A 371 -0.95 5.33 15.59
N MET A 372 -0.34 6.37 15.02
CA MET A 372 0.67 7.19 15.68
C MET A 372 0.07 7.94 16.88
N LEU A 373 -1.13 8.50 16.73
CA LEU A 373 -1.85 9.15 17.83
C LEU A 373 -2.19 8.15 18.95
N GLY A 374 -2.77 6.99 18.61
CA GLY A 374 -3.11 5.94 19.57
C GLY A 374 -1.89 5.45 20.34
N ALA A 375 -0.79 5.15 19.65
CA ALA A 375 0.47 4.75 20.26
C ALA A 375 1.05 5.86 21.16
N THR A 376 1.01 7.12 20.72
CA THR A 376 1.49 8.25 21.53
C THR A 376 0.71 8.37 22.84
N LEU A 377 -0.64 8.30 22.77
CA LEU A 377 -1.50 8.36 23.95
C LEU A 377 -1.32 7.14 24.87
N PHE A 378 -1.09 5.97 24.29
CA PHE A 378 -0.78 4.76 25.06
C PHE A 378 0.54 4.90 25.82
N VAL A 379 1.60 5.37 25.16
CA VAL A 379 2.91 5.57 25.80
C VAL A 379 2.84 6.61 26.91
N GLU A 380 2.09 7.70 26.71
CA GLU A 380 1.85 8.69 27.76
C GLU A 380 1.05 8.09 28.93
N SER A 381 -0.02 7.36 28.66
CA SER A 381 -0.80 6.69 29.71
C SER A 381 0.04 5.67 30.50
N ALA A 382 0.87 4.87 29.83
CA ALA A 382 1.72 3.87 30.46
C ALA A 382 2.90 4.50 31.22
N SER A 383 3.33 5.72 30.84
CA SER A 383 4.40 6.43 31.54
C SER A 383 4.04 6.74 33.01
N HIS A 384 2.75 6.91 33.31
CA HIS A 384 2.26 7.14 34.67
C HIS A 384 2.45 5.93 35.59
N TRP A 385 2.59 4.72 35.05
CA TRP A 385 2.93 3.54 35.86
C TRP A 385 4.33 3.63 36.47
N PHE A 386 5.19 4.51 35.95
CA PHE A 386 6.53 4.78 36.46
C PHE A 386 6.61 6.05 37.29
N ALA A 387 5.47 6.63 37.71
CA ALA A 387 5.44 7.87 38.49
C ALA A 387 6.13 7.77 39.86
N SER A 388 6.36 6.56 40.39
CA SER A 388 7.13 6.34 41.62
C SER A 388 8.61 6.74 41.48
N VAL A 389 9.13 6.79 40.25
CA VAL A 389 10.51 7.20 39.96
C VAL A 389 10.50 8.65 39.49
N ARG A 390 11.30 9.52 40.11
CA ARG A 390 11.34 10.98 39.85
C ARG A 390 11.38 11.36 38.35
N HIS A 391 12.08 10.58 37.54
CA HIS A 391 12.19 10.78 36.08
C HIS A 391 11.58 9.63 35.26
N GLY A 392 10.90 8.69 35.91
CA GLY A 392 10.35 7.48 35.30
C GLY A 392 9.42 7.78 34.12
N PRO A 393 8.40 8.65 34.26
CA PRO A 393 7.48 8.96 33.17
C PRO A 393 8.18 9.56 31.95
N THR A 394 9.07 10.54 32.17
CA THR A 394 9.80 11.20 31.09
C THR A 394 10.74 10.23 30.37
N VAL A 395 11.46 9.39 31.11
CA VAL A 395 12.33 8.35 30.51
C VAL A 395 11.50 7.37 29.68
N PHE A 396 10.35 6.90 30.21
CA PHE A 396 9.46 6.00 29.50
C PHE A 396 8.89 6.64 28.22
N LEU A 397 8.47 7.91 28.27
CA LEU A 397 8.04 8.68 27.10
C LEU A 397 9.14 8.76 26.04
N VAL A 398 10.37 9.11 26.44
CA VAL A 398 11.52 9.20 25.52
C VAL A 398 11.82 7.85 24.89
N LEU A 399 11.82 6.76 25.67
CA LEU A 399 12.09 5.42 25.16
C LEU A 399 10.97 4.92 24.24
N GLY A 400 9.71 5.09 24.62
CA GLY A 400 8.56 4.63 23.83
C GLY A 400 8.41 5.38 22.50
N LEU A 401 8.45 6.72 22.55
CA LEU A 401 8.40 7.55 21.34
C LEU A 401 9.69 7.41 20.52
N GLY A 402 10.84 7.34 21.19
CA GLY A 402 12.16 7.16 20.59
C GLY A 402 12.30 5.85 19.84
N LEU A 403 11.76 4.74 20.37
CA LEU A 403 11.78 3.44 19.70
C LEU A 403 11.07 3.49 18.34
N SER A 404 9.83 4.00 18.29
CA SER A 404 9.10 4.11 17.02
C SER A 404 9.77 5.09 16.04
N THR A 405 10.31 6.19 16.53
CA THR A 405 10.91 7.26 15.73
C THR A 405 12.28 6.85 15.16
N SER A 406 13.15 6.25 15.99
CA SER A 406 14.53 5.90 15.62
C SER A 406 14.61 4.83 14.54
N LEU A 407 13.77 3.79 14.62
CA LEU A 407 13.69 2.72 13.62
C LEU A 407 13.26 3.27 12.24
N ASN A 408 12.28 4.17 12.26
CA ASN A 408 11.82 4.87 11.07
C ASN A 408 12.91 5.81 10.50
N ILE A 409 13.64 6.53 11.35
CA ILE A 409 14.79 7.36 10.92
C ILE A 409 15.86 6.50 10.25
N GLY A 410 16.19 5.32 10.80
CA GLY A 410 17.18 4.43 10.20
C GLY A 410 16.78 3.98 8.77
N LYS A 411 15.51 3.63 8.57
CA LYS A 411 14.98 3.30 7.24
C LYS A 411 14.92 4.51 6.30
N SER A 412 14.54 5.67 6.82
CA SER A 412 14.56 6.95 6.09
C SER A 412 15.98 7.32 5.64
N ALA A 413 17.00 7.09 6.48
CA ALA A 413 18.40 7.31 6.13
C ALA A 413 18.84 6.37 4.99
N GLY A 414 18.48 5.08 5.06
CA GLY A 414 18.74 4.13 3.96
C GLY A 414 18.08 4.57 2.65
N PHE A 415 16.85 5.11 2.71
CA PHE A 415 16.16 5.69 1.57
C PHE A 415 16.89 6.94 1.02
N ILE A 416 17.29 7.87 1.87
CA ILE A 416 18.06 9.07 1.48
C ILE A 416 19.37 8.66 0.79
N LEU A 417 20.11 7.69 1.34
CA LEU A 417 21.34 7.16 0.75
C LEU A 417 21.09 6.57 -0.64
N GLU A 418 20.02 5.79 -0.82
CA GLU A 418 19.64 5.25 -2.13
C GLU A 418 19.36 6.38 -3.14
N GLN A 419 18.63 7.44 -2.74
CA GLN A 419 18.37 8.61 -3.60
C GLN A 419 19.65 9.35 -4.01
N ARG A 420 20.70 9.27 -3.20
CA ARG A 420 22.01 9.86 -3.47
C ARG A 420 22.97 8.92 -4.19
N GLY A 421 22.51 7.74 -4.63
CA GLY A 421 23.35 6.80 -5.36
C GLY A 421 24.37 6.07 -4.47
N VAL A 422 24.08 5.97 -3.17
CA VAL A 422 24.89 5.24 -2.18
C VAL A 422 24.20 3.93 -1.84
N ASP A 423 24.90 2.81 -2.06
CA ASP A 423 24.40 1.48 -1.68
C ASP A 423 24.60 1.27 -0.18
N ALA A 424 23.51 1.30 0.59
CA ALA A 424 23.55 1.10 2.04
C ALA A 424 24.16 -0.25 2.47
N LYS A 425 24.14 -1.28 1.62
CA LYS A 425 24.79 -2.57 1.93
C LYS A 425 26.31 -2.51 1.79
N ARG A 426 26.82 -1.53 1.05
CA ARG A 426 28.23 -1.28 0.80
C ARG A 426 28.59 0.09 1.35
N LEU A 427 28.25 0.34 2.62
CA LEU A 427 28.58 1.54 3.38
C LEU A 427 30.11 1.67 3.61
N SER A 428 30.93 1.56 2.55
CA SER A 428 32.26 2.11 2.56
C SER A 428 32.11 3.59 2.17
N LEU A 429 32.38 4.48 3.12
CA LEU A 429 32.35 5.94 2.93
C LEU A 429 33.23 6.43 1.76
N ARG A 430 34.07 5.56 1.20
CA ARG A 430 34.96 5.82 0.06
C ARG A 430 34.43 5.37 -1.30
N SER A 431 33.31 4.65 -1.37
CA SER A 431 32.75 4.26 -2.68
C SER A 431 32.22 5.50 -3.40
N PRO A 432 32.63 5.78 -4.65
CA PRO A 432 32.07 6.89 -5.41
C PRO A 432 30.56 6.71 -5.59
N ALA A 433 29.81 7.81 -5.49
CA ALA A 433 28.38 7.81 -5.74
C ALA A 433 28.10 7.29 -7.16
N ARG A 434 27.21 6.30 -7.27
CA ARG A 434 26.82 5.73 -8.56
C ARG A 434 25.57 6.44 -9.09
N PRO A 435 25.32 6.42 -10.41
CA PRO A 435 24.03 6.84 -10.94
C PRO A 435 22.89 6.13 -10.20
N PHE A 436 21.84 6.87 -9.84
CA PHE A 436 20.74 6.34 -9.03
C PHE A 436 20.12 5.06 -9.59
N LEU A 437 19.97 4.91 -10.92
CA LEU A 437 19.43 3.69 -11.54
C LEU A 437 20.29 2.43 -11.30
N GLN A 438 21.60 2.59 -11.02
CA GLN A 438 22.51 1.49 -10.69
C GLN A 438 22.38 1.03 -9.24
N VAL A 439 21.86 1.89 -8.36
CA VAL A 439 21.62 1.57 -6.95
C VAL A 439 20.17 1.16 -6.73
N TYR A 440 19.25 1.88 -7.36
CA TYR A 440 17.82 1.67 -7.25
C TYR A 440 17.43 0.25 -7.64
N ARG A 441 16.71 -0.43 -6.73
CA ARG A 441 16.34 -1.86 -6.87
C ARG A 441 17.55 -2.74 -7.21
N GLN A 442 18.71 -2.46 -6.62
CA GLN A 442 19.96 -3.21 -6.82
C GLN A 442 20.42 -3.19 -8.29
N GLY A 443 20.23 -2.06 -8.98
CA GLY A 443 20.67 -1.88 -10.38
C GLY A 443 19.78 -2.54 -11.42
N ARG A 444 18.69 -3.23 -11.02
CA ARG A 444 17.79 -3.91 -11.96
C ARG A 444 17.09 -2.98 -12.95
N MET A 445 16.99 -1.69 -12.61
CA MET A 445 16.28 -0.72 -13.46
C MET A 445 17.12 -0.20 -14.62
N GLU A 446 18.45 -0.14 -14.49
CA GLU A 446 19.32 0.34 -15.57
C GLU A 446 19.17 -0.49 -16.86
N PRO A 447 19.24 -1.84 -16.85
CA PRO A 447 19.00 -2.65 -18.04
C PRO A 447 17.60 -2.44 -18.63
N ILE A 448 16.59 -2.25 -17.78
CA ILE A 448 15.19 -2.06 -18.21
C ILE A 448 15.01 -0.71 -18.92
N VAL A 449 15.62 0.35 -18.40
CA VAL A 449 15.60 1.68 -19.05
C VAL A 449 16.37 1.60 -20.37
N SER A 450 17.56 0.99 -20.37
CA SER A 450 18.38 0.84 -21.58
C SER A 450 17.64 0.09 -22.69
N ILE A 451 17.06 -1.08 -22.39
CA ILE A 451 16.31 -1.84 -23.41
C ILE A 451 15.04 -1.11 -23.85
N SER A 452 14.41 -0.32 -22.97
CA SER A 452 13.23 0.49 -23.34
C SER A 452 13.58 1.59 -24.33
N GLN A 453 14.78 2.19 -24.22
CA GLN A 453 15.31 3.14 -25.21
C GLN A 453 15.61 2.43 -26.54
N THR A 454 16.21 1.23 -26.51
CA THR A 454 16.42 0.43 -27.72
C THR A 454 15.09 0.09 -28.40
N LEU A 455 14.07 -0.30 -27.64
CA LEU A 455 12.72 -0.57 -28.12
C LEU A 455 12.04 0.66 -28.74
N ALA A 456 12.29 1.86 -28.20
CA ALA A 456 11.80 3.10 -28.78
C ALA A 456 12.45 3.37 -30.15
N ALA A 457 13.76 3.12 -30.27
CA ALA A 457 14.53 3.36 -31.49
C ALA A 457 14.34 2.28 -32.57
N THR A 458 13.96 1.06 -32.20
CA THR A 458 13.80 -0.04 -33.16
C THR A 458 12.51 0.14 -33.97
N PRO A 459 12.56 0.06 -35.31
CA PRO A 459 11.37 0.10 -36.17
C PRO A 459 10.58 -1.21 -35.98
N LEU A 460 9.56 -1.15 -35.13
CA LEU A 460 8.64 -2.26 -34.87
C LEU A 460 7.26 -1.96 -35.46
N PRO A 461 6.51 -2.99 -35.90
CA PRO A 461 5.13 -2.81 -36.36
C PRO A 461 4.31 -2.03 -35.32
N PRO A 462 3.50 -1.01 -35.71
CA PRO A 462 2.77 -0.16 -34.77
C PRO A 462 1.86 -0.94 -33.81
N GLN A 463 1.33 -2.06 -34.27
CA GLN A 463 0.43 -2.95 -33.50
C GLN A 463 1.14 -4.17 -32.90
N GLY A 464 2.47 -4.26 -33.05
CA GLY A 464 3.24 -5.38 -32.54
C GLY A 464 3.23 -5.41 -31.02
N ARG A 465 2.83 -6.55 -30.45
CA ARG A 465 2.98 -6.82 -29.01
C ARG A 465 4.35 -7.43 -28.73
N ILE A 466 4.97 -6.99 -27.65
CA ILE A 466 6.33 -7.34 -27.25
C ILE A 466 6.27 -7.98 -25.87
N LEU A 467 6.90 -9.13 -25.70
CA LEU A 467 7.03 -9.75 -24.38
C LEU A 467 8.19 -9.10 -23.61
N GLY A 468 7.94 -8.63 -22.38
CA GLY A 468 8.96 -7.97 -21.56
C GLY A 468 8.77 -8.17 -20.04
N PRO A 469 9.85 -8.13 -19.24
CA PRO A 469 9.82 -8.47 -17.82
C PRO A 469 9.14 -7.42 -16.94
N GLU A 470 9.09 -6.14 -17.31
CA GLU A 470 8.39 -5.08 -16.56
C GLU A 470 7.46 -4.31 -17.51
N PRO A 471 6.36 -4.94 -17.95
CA PRO A 471 5.65 -4.52 -19.15
C PRO A 471 5.06 -3.11 -19.02
N ALA A 472 4.63 -2.69 -17.82
CA ALA A 472 4.10 -1.33 -17.62
C ALA A 472 5.19 -0.25 -17.73
N ILE A 473 6.34 -0.49 -17.12
CA ILE A 473 7.50 0.41 -17.17
C ILE A 473 8.01 0.53 -18.60
N MET A 474 8.22 -0.62 -19.25
CA MET A 474 8.73 -0.66 -20.60
C MET A 474 7.75 -0.05 -21.61
N SER A 475 6.43 -0.28 -21.44
CA SER A 475 5.43 0.35 -22.32
C SER A 475 5.44 1.87 -22.19
N TYR A 476 5.56 2.39 -20.97
CA TYR A 476 5.63 3.82 -20.75
C TYR A 476 6.88 4.44 -21.41
N LEU A 477 8.06 3.87 -21.12
CA LEU A 477 9.35 4.39 -21.56
C LEU A 477 9.60 4.22 -23.06
N SER A 478 9.20 3.08 -23.64
CA SER A 478 9.43 2.81 -25.07
C SER A 478 8.32 3.33 -25.98
N ARG A 479 7.18 3.74 -25.41
CA ARG A 479 5.93 4.04 -26.15
C ARG A 479 5.45 2.86 -27.02
N ARG A 480 5.84 1.61 -26.68
CA ARG A 480 5.42 0.37 -27.36
C ARG A 480 4.44 -0.44 -26.51
N ASN A 481 3.71 -1.36 -27.15
CA ASN A 481 2.84 -2.30 -26.46
C ASN A 481 3.64 -3.49 -25.90
N VAL A 482 4.25 -3.29 -24.72
CA VAL A 482 4.99 -4.36 -24.02
C VAL A 482 4.07 -5.03 -23.02
N VAL A 483 3.91 -6.35 -23.09
CA VAL A 483 2.98 -7.14 -22.27
C VAL A 483 3.71 -8.26 -21.53
N SER A 484 3.12 -8.75 -20.44
CA SER A 484 3.52 -10.02 -19.81
C SER A 484 2.59 -11.15 -20.22
N LEU A 485 3.04 -12.40 -20.12
CA LEU A 485 2.18 -13.56 -20.34
C LEU A 485 1.08 -13.67 -19.28
N GLY A 486 1.35 -13.23 -18.05
CA GLY A 486 0.34 -13.16 -16.99
C GLY A 486 -0.79 -12.16 -17.29
N GLU A 487 -0.47 -11.00 -17.90
CA GLU A 487 -1.48 -10.05 -18.38
C GLU A 487 -2.32 -10.67 -19.50
N LEU A 488 -1.68 -11.38 -20.44
CA LEU A 488 -2.35 -12.03 -21.58
C LEU A 488 -3.24 -13.22 -21.17
N SER A 489 -2.97 -13.89 -20.05
CA SER A 489 -3.79 -14.98 -19.54
C SER A 489 -5.04 -14.49 -18.78
N GLY A 490 -5.16 -13.19 -18.53
CA GLY A 490 -6.24 -12.58 -17.75
C GLY A 490 -6.13 -12.87 -16.26
N GLY A 491 -4.90 -12.95 -15.72
CA GLY A 491 -4.65 -13.16 -14.28
C GLY A 491 -4.93 -14.58 -13.76
N GLY A 492 -5.81 -15.34 -14.42
CA GLY A 492 -6.03 -16.76 -14.12
C GLY A 492 -4.87 -17.64 -14.58
N GLN A 493 -4.65 -18.76 -13.89
CA GLN A 493 -3.79 -19.87 -14.33
C GLN A 493 -4.36 -20.62 -15.55
N ARG A 494 -5.06 -19.93 -16.45
CA ARG A 494 -5.44 -20.48 -17.76
C ARG A 494 -4.17 -20.95 -18.46
N GLN A 495 -4.27 -22.02 -19.24
CA GLN A 495 -3.13 -22.68 -19.89
C GLN A 495 -2.21 -21.66 -20.61
N ILE A 496 -1.11 -21.28 -19.97
CA ILE A 496 -0.06 -20.46 -20.56
C ILE A 496 0.80 -21.38 -21.41
N GLY A 497 0.65 -21.29 -22.72
CA GLY A 497 1.37 -22.14 -23.66
C GLY A 497 1.62 -21.46 -25.02
N PRO A 498 2.21 -22.19 -25.98
CA PRO A 498 2.53 -21.65 -27.31
C PRO A 498 1.31 -21.08 -28.05
N ALA A 499 0.13 -21.64 -27.82
CA ALA A 499 -1.13 -21.16 -28.38
C ALA A 499 -1.46 -19.73 -27.92
N LEU A 500 -1.20 -19.40 -26.65
CA LEU A 500 -1.41 -18.04 -26.13
C LEU A 500 -0.45 -17.05 -26.80
N VAL A 501 0.82 -17.43 -26.97
CA VAL A 501 1.83 -16.58 -27.62
C VAL A 501 1.47 -16.29 -29.08
N ARG A 502 1.00 -17.32 -29.82
CA ARG A 502 0.48 -17.17 -31.19
C ARG A 502 -0.75 -16.27 -31.25
N ARG A 503 -1.74 -16.52 -30.39
CA ARG A 503 -2.99 -15.74 -30.33
C ARG A 503 -2.73 -14.28 -29.96
N ALA A 504 -1.78 -14.03 -29.07
CA ALA A 504 -1.39 -12.69 -28.64
C ALA A 504 -0.56 -11.94 -29.70
N ARG A 505 -0.20 -12.58 -30.83
CA ARG A 505 0.60 -11.99 -31.92
C ARG A 505 1.89 -11.36 -31.39
N LEU A 506 2.55 -12.05 -30.46
CA LEU A 506 3.84 -11.61 -29.93
C LEU A 506 4.90 -11.77 -31.03
N THR A 507 5.50 -10.66 -31.45
CA THR A 507 6.49 -10.63 -32.54
C THR A 507 7.92 -10.66 -32.01
N HIS A 508 8.13 -9.99 -30.87
CA HIS A 508 9.45 -9.81 -30.26
C HIS A 508 9.38 -10.10 -28.75
N ALA A 509 10.51 -10.48 -28.19
CA ALA A 509 10.69 -10.62 -26.76
C ALA A 509 12.05 -10.04 -26.33
N VAL A 510 12.09 -9.58 -25.08
CA VAL A 510 13.35 -9.21 -24.43
C VAL A 510 14.00 -10.48 -23.88
N PHE A 511 15.30 -10.65 -24.06
CA PHE A 511 16.11 -11.77 -23.55
C PHE A 511 17.22 -11.24 -22.65
N PRO A 512 17.77 -12.05 -21.71
CA PRO A 512 17.55 -13.49 -21.54
C PRO A 512 16.37 -13.81 -20.60
N ALA A 513 16.07 -15.10 -20.43
CA ALA A 513 14.94 -15.59 -19.63
C ALA A 513 15.00 -15.12 -18.16
N GLU A 514 16.20 -14.98 -17.61
CA GLU A 514 16.46 -14.62 -16.21
C GLU A 514 15.78 -13.32 -15.79
N ALA A 515 15.59 -12.39 -16.74
CA ALA A 515 14.91 -11.13 -16.51
C ALA A 515 13.46 -11.31 -16.03
N TYR A 516 12.82 -12.42 -16.41
CA TYR A 516 11.42 -12.72 -16.11
C TYR A 516 11.24 -13.53 -14.83
N ARG A 517 12.33 -14.05 -14.22
CA ARG A 517 12.27 -15.01 -13.12
C ARG A 517 11.33 -14.57 -11.99
N ASN A 518 11.37 -13.28 -11.65
CA ASN A 518 10.61 -12.72 -10.53
C ASN A 518 9.38 -11.92 -10.97
N THR A 519 9.29 -11.55 -12.24
CA THR A 519 8.26 -10.62 -12.73
C THR A 519 7.19 -11.30 -13.58
N ASP A 520 7.57 -12.33 -14.33
CA ASP A 520 6.67 -13.16 -15.13
C ASP A 520 7.20 -14.60 -15.17
N PRO A 521 7.03 -15.36 -14.06
CA PRO A 521 7.49 -16.75 -13.97
C PRO A 521 7.01 -17.66 -15.12
N PRO A 522 5.77 -17.51 -15.65
CA PRO A 522 5.36 -18.23 -16.85
C PRO A 522 6.25 -17.97 -18.07
N ALA A 523 6.59 -16.72 -18.37
CA ALA A 523 7.50 -16.39 -19.48
C ALA A 523 8.90 -16.98 -19.25
N PHE A 524 9.42 -16.86 -18.02
CA PHE A 524 10.69 -17.49 -17.64
C PHE A 524 10.68 -19.00 -17.92
N GLN A 525 9.61 -19.71 -17.55
CA GLN A 525 9.51 -21.16 -17.77
C GLN A 525 9.45 -21.52 -19.26
N LEU A 526 8.70 -20.77 -20.08
CA LEU A 526 8.63 -21.02 -21.52
C LEU A 526 9.95 -20.73 -22.22
N MET A 527 10.65 -19.65 -21.85
CA MET A 527 11.97 -19.33 -22.40
C MET A 527 13.03 -20.34 -21.99
N ARG A 528 13.09 -20.72 -20.70
CA ARG A 528 14.05 -21.73 -20.20
C ARG A 528 13.86 -23.10 -20.87
N ARG A 529 12.64 -23.41 -21.31
CA ARG A 529 12.30 -24.64 -22.04
C ARG A 529 12.47 -24.51 -23.56
N ASN A 530 13.00 -23.39 -24.06
CA ASN A 530 13.13 -23.08 -25.49
C ASN A 530 11.79 -23.15 -26.26
N VAL A 531 10.66 -22.87 -25.58
CA VAL A 531 9.37 -22.70 -26.24
C VAL A 531 9.28 -21.32 -26.90
N ILE A 532 9.79 -20.32 -26.19
CA ILE A 532 10.04 -18.96 -26.69
C ILE A 532 11.55 -18.83 -26.79
N ALA A 533 12.09 -18.91 -28.01
CA ALA A 533 13.52 -18.78 -28.27
C ALA A 533 13.79 -17.48 -29.05
N PRO A 534 15.00 -16.89 -28.93
CA PRO A 534 15.39 -15.81 -29.81
C PRO A 534 15.59 -16.36 -31.23
N ALA A 535 15.04 -15.69 -32.23
CA ALA A 535 15.29 -16.03 -33.63
C ALA A 535 16.68 -15.57 -34.10
N ASP A 536 17.21 -14.52 -33.46
CA ASP A 536 18.49 -13.91 -33.80
C ASP A 536 19.53 -14.28 -32.71
N PRO A 537 20.80 -14.55 -33.06
CA PRO A 537 21.82 -14.91 -32.07
C PRO A 537 22.07 -13.76 -31.08
N PRO A 538 22.44 -14.04 -29.82
CA PRO A 538 22.78 -12.99 -28.87
C PRO A 538 23.97 -12.17 -29.39
N PRO A 539 23.99 -10.84 -29.17
CA PRO A 539 25.13 -10.01 -29.57
C PRO A 539 26.41 -10.45 -28.84
N ALA A 540 27.54 -10.45 -29.56
CA ALA A 540 28.82 -11.02 -29.11
C ALA A 540 29.33 -10.47 -27.76
N ASP A 541 29.00 -9.22 -27.44
CA ASP A 541 29.55 -8.48 -26.29
C ASP A 541 28.77 -8.68 -24.98
N ARG A 542 27.66 -9.45 -24.95
CA ARG A 542 26.70 -9.29 -23.83
C ARG A 542 26.04 -10.56 -23.30
N SER A 543 26.83 -11.43 -22.68
CA SER A 543 26.31 -12.58 -21.91
C SER A 543 25.40 -12.21 -20.71
N ARG A 544 25.24 -10.91 -20.37
CA ARG A 544 24.43 -10.45 -19.23
C ARG A 544 23.53 -9.23 -19.44
N SER A 545 23.55 -8.56 -20.59
CA SER A 545 22.63 -7.41 -20.81
C SER A 545 21.27 -7.89 -21.30
N LEU A 546 20.23 -7.07 -21.16
CA LEU A 546 18.98 -7.32 -21.88
C LEU A 546 19.15 -6.99 -23.38
N TRP A 547 18.60 -7.82 -24.27
CA TRP A 547 18.53 -7.54 -25.71
C TRP A 547 17.15 -7.90 -26.28
N LEU A 548 16.82 -7.31 -27.43
CA LEU A 548 15.59 -7.55 -28.15
C LEU A 548 15.84 -8.57 -29.27
N SER A 549 14.96 -9.55 -29.43
CA SER A 549 14.99 -10.48 -30.56
C SER A 549 13.57 -10.79 -31.02
N ARG A 550 13.44 -11.16 -32.31
CA ARG A 550 12.22 -11.80 -32.79
C ARG A 550 12.00 -13.13 -32.05
N ILE A 551 10.74 -13.50 -31.85
CA ILE A 551 10.39 -14.76 -31.21
C ILE A 551 10.39 -15.87 -32.26
N ALA A 552 11.26 -16.86 -32.08
CA ALA A 552 11.12 -18.17 -32.70
C ALA A 552 10.29 -19.06 -31.78
N LEU A 553 9.06 -19.36 -32.21
CA LEU A 553 8.25 -20.40 -31.57
C LEU A 553 8.69 -21.74 -32.14
N ALA A 554 8.91 -22.73 -31.27
CA ALA A 554 9.14 -24.10 -31.70
C ALA A 554 7.94 -24.56 -32.58
N GLN A 555 8.13 -24.60 -33.90
CA GLN A 555 7.15 -25.09 -34.85
C GLN A 555 7.46 -26.55 -35.17
N GLY A 556 6.56 -27.45 -34.80
CA GLY A 556 6.53 -28.81 -35.34
C GLY A 556 6.75 -29.96 -34.34
N PRO A 557 6.39 -31.20 -34.74
CA PRO A 557 6.44 -32.41 -33.91
C PRO A 557 7.86 -32.85 -33.47
N ASP A 558 8.91 -32.36 -34.14
CA ASP A 558 10.28 -32.91 -34.04
C ASP A 558 11.11 -32.49 -32.83
N ARG A 559 10.45 -32.12 -31.73
CA ARG A 559 11.03 -32.29 -30.39
C ARG A 559 9.99 -32.89 -29.44
N VAL A 560 9.86 -34.21 -29.50
CA VAL A 560 9.17 -35.08 -28.52
C VAL A 560 9.55 -34.78 -27.06
N ARG A 561 10.69 -34.13 -26.79
CA ARG A 561 11.05 -33.60 -25.46
C ARG A 561 10.14 -32.47 -24.98
N SER A 562 9.72 -31.54 -25.84
CA SER A 562 8.78 -30.47 -25.48
C SER A 562 7.35 -30.98 -25.33
N ALA A 563 6.90 -31.96 -26.12
CA ALA A 563 5.57 -32.56 -25.93
C ALA A 563 5.48 -33.36 -24.62
N ARG A 564 6.55 -34.09 -24.23
CA ARG A 564 6.62 -34.74 -22.91
C ARG A 564 6.68 -33.71 -21.78
N VAL A 565 7.35 -32.57 -21.97
CA VAL A 565 7.41 -31.48 -20.98
C VAL A 565 6.10 -30.69 -20.90
N VAL A 566 5.41 -30.47 -22.00
CA VAL A 566 4.08 -29.84 -22.05
C VAL A 566 3.06 -30.80 -21.45
N ARG A 567 3.06 -32.09 -21.83
CA ARG A 567 2.23 -33.09 -21.14
C ARG A 567 2.60 -33.22 -19.68
N LEU A 568 3.88 -33.24 -19.30
CA LEU A 568 4.31 -33.23 -17.89
C LEU A 568 3.87 -31.97 -17.18
N TRP A 569 3.80 -30.82 -17.86
CA TRP A 569 3.33 -29.57 -17.30
C TRP A 569 1.81 -29.59 -17.15
N GLU A 570 1.06 -29.98 -18.18
CA GLU A 570 -0.38 -30.21 -18.08
C GLU A 570 -0.67 -31.25 -16.99
N THR A 571 0.11 -32.32 -16.89
CA THR A 571 -0.02 -33.36 -15.86
C THR A 571 0.42 -32.85 -14.49
N GLN A 572 1.44 -31.98 -14.38
CA GLN A 572 1.87 -31.37 -13.11
C GLN A 572 0.88 -30.31 -12.64
N THR A 573 0.31 -29.56 -13.56
CA THR A 573 -0.70 -28.53 -13.26
C THR A 573 -2.01 -29.23 -12.88
N HIS A 574 -2.43 -30.24 -13.65
CA HIS A 574 -3.57 -31.09 -13.30
C HIS A 574 -3.34 -31.91 -12.03
N SER A 575 -2.15 -32.44 -11.77
CA SER A 575 -1.87 -33.19 -10.54
C SER A 575 -1.77 -32.28 -9.33
N ARG A 576 -1.22 -31.06 -9.47
CA ARG A 576 -1.26 -30.04 -8.42
C ARG A 576 -2.69 -29.59 -8.14
N GLN A 577 -3.51 -29.44 -9.18
CA GLN A 577 -4.93 -29.12 -9.06
C GLN A 577 -5.71 -30.27 -8.41
N ARG A 578 -5.52 -31.52 -8.87
CA ARG A 578 -6.10 -32.73 -8.24
C ARG A 578 -5.61 -32.92 -6.81
N ARG A 579 -4.37 -32.57 -6.48
CA ARG A 579 -3.84 -32.64 -5.12
C ARG A 579 -4.47 -31.57 -4.23
N LEU A 580 -4.66 -30.36 -4.75
CA LEU A 580 -5.43 -29.30 -4.07
C LEU A 580 -6.89 -29.74 -3.87
N GLU A 581 -7.55 -30.27 -4.89
CA GLU A 581 -8.92 -30.80 -4.80
C GLU A 581 -9.00 -31.98 -3.82
N ARG A 582 -8.02 -32.90 -3.82
CA ARG A 582 -7.97 -34.02 -2.88
C ARG A 582 -7.70 -33.54 -1.45
N MET A 583 -6.84 -32.55 -1.26
CA MET A 583 -6.64 -31.92 0.05
C MET A 583 -7.90 -31.22 0.54
N GLN A 584 -8.56 -30.42 -0.30
CA GLN A 584 -9.83 -29.78 0.04
C GLN A 584 -10.92 -30.81 0.34
N ARG A 585 -10.95 -31.93 -0.40
CA ARG A 585 -11.89 -33.03 -0.16
C ARG A 585 -11.59 -33.74 1.17
N LEU A 586 -10.32 -33.99 1.49
CA LEU A 586 -9.92 -34.58 2.77
C LEU A 586 -10.19 -33.63 3.94
N GLU A 587 -9.99 -32.32 3.78
CA GLU A 587 -10.38 -31.32 4.78
C GLU A 587 -11.89 -31.28 4.98
N ARG A 588 -12.69 -31.36 3.91
CA ARG A 588 -14.15 -31.47 4.02
C ARG A 588 -14.56 -32.75 4.74
N LEU A 589 -13.97 -33.89 4.36
CA LEU A 589 -14.25 -35.18 4.99
C LEU A 589 -13.87 -35.20 6.47
N GLY A 590 -12.72 -34.62 6.83
CA GLY A 590 -12.28 -34.45 8.22
C GLY A 590 -13.23 -33.57 9.03
N ARG A 591 -13.75 -32.48 8.44
CA ARG A 591 -14.77 -31.65 9.09
C ARG A 591 -16.09 -32.39 9.29
N THR A 592 -16.57 -33.15 8.31
CA THR A 592 -17.78 -33.97 8.45
C THR A 592 -17.63 -35.11 9.46
N ALA A 593 -16.44 -35.75 9.51
CA ALA A 593 -16.16 -36.78 10.50
C ALA A 593 -16.08 -36.21 11.92
N ALA A 594 -15.46 -35.03 12.09
CA ALA A 594 -15.43 -34.32 13.36
C ALA A 594 -16.82 -33.89 13.84
N SER A 595 -17.73 -33.49 12.93
CA SER A 595 -19.12 -33.21 13.29
C SER A 595 -19.95 -34.46 13.59
N ALA A 596 -19.59 -35.63 13.03
CA ALA A 596 -20.31 -36.88 13.24
C ALA A 596 -19.88 -37.63 14.52
N HIS A 597 -18.72 -37.31 15.12
CA HIS A 597 -18.24 -37.92 16.37
C HIS A 597 -18.44 -37.04 17.61
N GLY A 598 -19.09 -35.89 17.47
CA GLY A 598 -19.43 -34.97 18.56
C GLY A 598 -20.86 -35.12 19.07
N ALA A 599 -21.31 -36.35 19.38
CA ALA A 599 -22.48 -36.57 20.24
C ALA A 599 -22.50 -38.00 20.82
N PRO A 600 -22.13 -38.15 22.10
CA PRO A 600 -22.79 -39.10 22.98
C PRO A 600 -23.63 -38.32 23.99
N THR A 601 -24.94 -38.48 23.83
CA THR A 601 -25.94 -38.34 24.88
C THR A 601 -25.60 -39.28 26.05
N THR A 602 -25.32 -38.72 27.22
CA THR A 602 -25.53 -39.40 28.51
C THR A 602 -26.30 -38.47 29.42
N SER A 603 -27.63 -38.57 29.31
CA SER A 603 -28.58 -38.21 30.36
C SER A 603 -28.79 -39.46 31.23
N VAL A 604 -28.20 -39.51 32.42
CA VAL A 604 -28.67 -40.40 33.50
C VAL A 604 -28.39 -39.74 34.85
N GLY A 605 -29.48 -39.29 35.48
CA GLY A 605 -29.83 -39.54 36.88
C GLY A 605 -28.89 -39.12 38.01
N GLY A 606 -29.34 -38.16 38.81
CA GLY A 606 -28.87 -37.94 40.18
C GLY A 606 -29.69 -36.84 40.84
N GLY A 607 -30.67 -37.22 41.65
CA GLY A 607 -31.46 -36.30 42.46
C GLY A 607 -30.76 -35.88 43.75
N GLY A 608 -31.44 -35.04 44.53
CA GLY A 608 -31.21 -34.87 45.96
C GLY A 608 -30.85 -33.46 46.42
N GLU A 609 -31.77 -32.89 47.20
CA GLU A 609 -31.55 -32.17 48.48
C GLU A 609 -31.10 -30.69 48.48
N ASP A 610 -32.04 -29.88 49.00
CA ASP A 610 -31.97 -28.91 50.11
C ASP A 610 -31.03 -27.68 50.14
N GLU A 611 -31.64 -26.63 50.72
CA GLU A 611 -31.20 -25.28 51.15
C GLU A 611 -31.20 -24.12 50.12
#